data_AF-A0AAD7EMU1-F1
#
_entry.id   AF-A0AAD7EMU1-F1
#
_cell.length_a   1.000
_cell.length_b   1.000
_cell.length_c   1.000
_cell.angle_alpha   90.00
_cell.angle_beta   90.00
_cell.angle_gamma   90.00
#
_symmetry.space_group_name_H-M   'P 1'
#
loop_
_entity.id
_entity.type
_entity.pdbx_description
1 polymer ?
#
loop_
_entity_poly.entity_id
_entity_poly.type
_entity_poly.pdbx_seq_one_letter_code
_entity_poly.pdbx_strand_id
1 'polypeptide(L)'
;LRDSKQNPGLNHPEPNTFNGLNDLVTMTECCVMTLYKNTVSDPYVTAIRKPGVNHLDLGPLHEQLIPHIEKLVVNPDLLLDLTESCEDATLDRLPF
;
A
#
# COMPACT_ATOMS: atom_id res chain seq x y z
N LEU A 1 -16.03 -13.22 19.76
CA LEU A 1 -16.78 -13.46 18.51
C LEU A 1 -17.22 -14.92 18.51
N ARG A 2 -18.52 -15.21 18.43
CA ARG A 2 -19.06 -16.58 18.40
C ARG A 2 -19.49 -16.88 16.97
N ASP A 3 -19.10 -18.02 16.43
CA ASP A 3 -19.46 -18.43 15.08
C ASP A 3 -20.97 -18.70 15.00
N SER A 4 -21.65 -18.00 14.09
CA SER A 4 -23.11 -18.09 13.87
C SER A 4 -23.48 -19.09 12.77
N LYS A 5 -22.50 -19.82 12.21
CA LYS A 5 -22.76 -20.82 11.17
C LYS A 5 -23.66 -21.95 11.68
N GLN A 6 -24.58 -22.37 10.82
CA GLN A 6 -25.42 -23.55 11.06
C GLN A 6 -24.58 -24.84 11.11
N ASN A 7 -23.55 -24.94 10.25
CA ASN A 7 -22.64 -26.08 10.22
C ASN A 7 -21.25 -25.64 10.74
N PRO A 8 -20.74 -26.24 11.82
CA PRO A 8 -19.40 -25.97 12.32
C PRO A 8 -18.33 -26.37 11.29
N GLY A 9 -17.28 -25.55 11.16
CA GLY A 9 -16.13 -25.81 10.30
C GLY A 9 -15.93 -24.78 9.19
N LEU A 10 -14.84 -24.96 8.45
CA LEU A 10 -14.53 -24.09 7.32
C LEU A 10 -15.35 -24.53 6.09
N ASN A 11 -16.03 -23.60 5.44
CA ASN A 11 -16.72 -23.84 4.16
C ASN A 11 -15.70 -23.85 3.00
N HIS A 12 -16.05 -24.33 1.80
CA HIS A 12 -15.08 -24.49 0.70
C HIS A 12 -14.12 -23.30 0.41
N PRO A 13 -14.54 -22.02 0.41
CA PRO A 13 -13.61 -20.92 0.19
C PRO A 13 -12.71 -20.58 1.39
N GLU A 14 -13.14 -20.86 2.62
CA GLU A 14 -12.41 -20.46 3.83
C GLU A 14 -11.04 -21.13 4.01
N PRO A 15 -10.85 -22.44 3.76
CA PRO A 15 -9.54 -23.07 3.75
C PRO A 15 -8.62 -22.46 2.71
N ASN A 16 -9.14 -22.06 1.55
CA ASN A 16 -8.33 -21.42 0.50
C ASN A 16 -7.84 -20.06 0.97
N THR A 17 -8.72 -19.24 1.56
CA THR A 17 -8.34 -17.95 2.15
C THR A 17 -7.35 -18.14 3.29
N PHE A 18 -7.59 -19.09 4.19
CA PHE A 18 -6.68 -19.39 5.29
C PHE A 18 -5.31 -19.83 4.78
N ASN A 19 -5.27 -20.74 3.81
CA ASN A 19 -4.02 -21.21 3.21
C ASN A 19 -3.28 -20.09 2.51
N GLY A 20 -3.98 -19.23 1.76
CA GLY A 20 -3.37 -18.05 1.14
C GLY A 20 -2.77 -17.09 2.17
N LEU A 21 -3.44 -16.83 3.28
CA LEU A 21 -2.91 -15.97 4.35
C LEU A 21 -1.70 -16.56 5.08
N ASN A 22 -1.47 -17.87 4.98
CA ASN A 22 -0.30 -18.54 5.56
C ASN A 22 0.77 -18.90 4.50
N ASP A 23 0.48 -18.67 3.23
CA ASP A 23 1.42 -18.91 2.13
C ASP A 23 2.42 -17.74 2.03
N LEU A 24 3.71 -18.06 1.97
CA LEU A 24 4.78 -17.08 2.02
C LEU A 24 4.75 -16.12 0.81
N VAL A 25 4.43 -16.65 -0.37
CA VAL A 25 4.36 -15.85 -1.59
C VAL A 25 3.21 -14.86 -1.49
N THR A 26 2.03 -15.33 -1.09
CA THR A 26 0.85 -14.49 -0.88
C THR A 26 1.09 -13.42 0.19
N MET A 27 1.70 -13.77 1.32
CA MET A 27 2.07 -12.79 2.35
C MET A 27 3.04 -11.73 1.82
N THR A 28 4.03 -12.14 1.02
CA THR A 28 5.00 -11.22 0.41
C THR A 28 4.29 -10.24 -0.53
N GLU A 29 3.37 -10.73 -1.37
CA GLU A 29 2.55 -9.87 -2.24
C GLU A 29 1.69 -8.90 -1.42
N CYS A 30 1.04 -9.37 -0.34
CA CYS A 30 0.27 -8.50 0.56
C CYS A 30 1.14 -7.43 1.22
N CYS A 31 2.36 -7.77 1.64
CA CYS A 31 3.33 -6.80 2.19
C CYS A 31 3.70 -5.74 1.16
N VAL A 32 4.08 -6.14 -0.06
CA VAL A 32 4.43 -5.20 -1.13
C VAL A 32 3.26 -4.28 -1.49
N MET A 33 2.05 -4.84 -1.58
CA MET A 33 0.83 -4.05 -1.83
C MET A 33 0.54 -3.04 -0.71
N THR A 34 0.80 -3.42 0.54
CA THR A 34 0.65 -2.53 1.69
C THR A 34 1.66 -1.40 1.65
N LEU A 35 2.93 -1.70 1.33
CA LEU A 35 3.96 -0.69 1.16
C LEU A 35 3.59 0.30 0.06
N TYR A 36 3.27 -0.18 -1.15
CA TYR A 36 2.84 0.68 -2.25
C TYR A 36 1.60 1.53 -1.89
N LYS A 37 0.66 0.93 -1.16
CA LYS A 37 -0.53 1.66 -0.71
C LYS A 37 -0.14 2.85 0.17
N ASN A 38 0.66 2.61 1.19
CA ASN A 38 1.03 3.63 2.18
C ASN A 38 1.97 4.69 1.59
N THR A 39 2.89 4.31 0.71
CA THR A 39 3.92 5.22 0.21
C THR A 39 3.52 6.00 -1.03
N VAL A 40 2.67 5.41 -1.88
CA VAL A 40 2.30 6.02 -3.17
C VAL A 40 0.81 6.27 -3.25
N SER A 41 -0.01 5.22 -3.10
CA SER A 41 -1.44 5.30 -3.42
C SER A 41 -2.20 6.26 -2.50
N ASP A 42 -2.11 6.07 -1.19
CA ASP A 42 -2.88 6.84 -0.22
C ASP A 42 -2.46 8.32 -0.20
N PRO A 43 -1.16 8.68 -0.21
CA PRO A 43 -0.72 10.06 -0.39
C PRO A 43 -1.24 10.71 -1.68
N TYR A 44 -1.16 9.98 -2.80
CA TYR A 44 -1.65 10.47 -4.09
C TYR A 44 -3.17 10.69 -4.09
N VAL A 45 -3.93 9.69 -3.65
CA VAL A 45 -5.40 9.76 -3.55
C VAL A 45 -5.82 10.88 -2.62
N THR A 46 -5.12 11.06 -1.51
CA THR A 46 -5.35 12.16 -0.58
C THR A 46 -5.12 13.50 -1.27
N ALA A 47 -4.02 13.66 -2.01
CA ALA A 47 -3.70 14.89 -2.72
C ALA A 47 -4.77 15.27 -3.76
N ILE A 48 -5.23 14.33 -4.59
CA ILE A 48 -6.21 14.61 -5.65
C ILE A 48 -7.64 14.81 -5.12
N ARG A 49 -7.97 14.26 -3.93
CA ARG A 49 -9.30 14.37 -3.32
C ARG A 49 -9.44 15.54 -2.34
N LYS A 50 -8.41 16.36 -2.17
CA LYS A 50 -8.48 17.55 -1.31
C LYS A 50 -9.58 18.51 -1.80
N PRO A 51 -10.40 19.08 -0.90
CA PRO A 51 -11.39 20.07 -1.29
C PRO A 51 -10.77 21.24 -2.05
N GLY A 52 -11.39 21.64 -3.16
CA GLY A 52 -10.91 22.76 -3.98
C GLY A 52 -9.79 22.42 -4.97
N VAL A 53 -9.35 21.15 -5.06
CA VAL A 53 -8.39 20.74 -6.08
C VAL A 53 -9.09 20.57 -7.44
N ASN A 54 -8.60 21.32 -8.44
CA ASN A 54 -8.99 21.13 -9.83
C ASN A 54 -8.10 20.06 -10.46
N HIS A 55 -8.71 19.12 -11.18
CA HIS A 55 -7.98 18.02 -11.81
C HIS A 55 -7.05 18.49 -12.95
N LEU A 56 -7.31 19.65 -13.54
CA LEU A 56 -6.44 20.25 -14.57
C LEU A 56 -5.12 20.76 -13.99
N ASP A 57 -5.06 20.99 -12.67
CA ASP A 57 -3.89 21.54 -11.97
C ASP A 57 -3.00 20.43 -11.37
N LEU A 58 -3.28 19.15 -11.68
CA LEU A 58 -2.52 18.01 -11.15
C LEU A 58 -1.18 17.77 -11.83
N GLY A 59 -0.84 18.51 -12.89
CA GLY A 59 0.43 18.37 -13.62
C GLY A 59 1.66 18.28 -12.72
N PRO A 60 1.89 19.25 -11.80
CA PRO A 60 3.02 19.22 -10.87
C PRO A 60 3.03 18.01 -9.93
N LEU A 61 1.86 17.48 -9.56
CA LEU A 61 1.77 16.26 -8.73
C LEU A 61 2.26 15.04 -9.51
N HIS A 62 1.89 14.92 -10.79
CA HIS A 62 2.32 13.83 -11.65
C HIS A 62 3.81 13.90 -11.99
N GLU A 63 4.36 15.11 -12.15
CA GLU A 63 5.79 15.35 -12.31
C GLU A 63 6.62 14.89 -11.10
N GLN A 64 6.03 14.87 -9.90
CA GLN A 64 6.66 14.34 -8.68
C GLN A 64 6.44 12.83 -8.49
N LEU A 65 5.27 12.33 -8.90
CA LEU A 65 4.88 10.92 -8.74
C LEU A 65 5.80 9.97 -9.52
N ILE A 66 6.06 10.27 -10.79
CA ILE A 66 6.87 9.42 -11.67
C ILE A 66 8.30 9.20 -11.10
N PRO A 67 9.08 10.26 -10.81
CA PRO A 67 10.43 10.08 -10.28
C PRO A 67 10.43 9.45 -8.88
N HIS A 68 9.38 9.66 -8.07
CA HIS A 68 9.25 8.97 -6.79
C HIS A 68 9.10 7.45 -6.97
N ILE A 69 8.23 7.00 -7.88
CA ILE A 69 8.09 5.57 -8.20
C ILE A 69 9.40 5.01 -8.76
N GLU A 70 10.07 5.73 -9.66
CA GLU A 70 11.38 5.31 -10.20
C GLU A 70 12.43 5.17 -9.09
N LYS A 71 12.47 6.10 -8.13
CA LYS A 71 13.36 6.03 -6.95
C LYS A 71 13.11 4.76 -6.14
N LEU A 72 11.84 4.42 -5.88
CA LEU A 72 11.47 3.22 -5.13
C LEU A 72 11.82 1.93 -5.88
N VAL A 73 11.69 1.93 -7.22
CA VAL A 73 12.08 0.78 -8.06
C VAL A 73 13.60 0.59 -8.06
N VAL A 74 14.38 1.68 -8.10
CA VAL A 74 15.85 1.62 -8.09
C VAL A 74 16.40 1.23 -6.72
N ASN A 75 15.78 1.70 -5.63
CA ASN A 75 16.22 1.41 -4.28
C ASN A 75 15.03 1.02 -3.37
N PRO A 76 14.60 -0.26 -3.41
CA PRO A 76 13.47 -0.73 -2.60
C PRO A 76 13.79 -0.78 -1.09
N ASP A 77 15.07 -0.75 -0.71
CA ASP A 77 15.47 -0.73 0.70
C ASP A 77 14.97 0.52 1.43
N LEU A 78 14.69 1.61 0.70
CA LEU A 78 14.03 2.82 1.23
C LEU A 78 12.67 2.52 1.90
N LEU A 79 12.00 1.43 1.51
CA LEU A 79 10.71 1.02 2.07
C LEU A 79 10.86 0.13 3.31
N LEU A 80 12.03 -0.45 3.52
CA LEU A 80 12.29 -1.50 4.51
C LEU A 80 13.22 -1.01 5.63
N ASP A 81 14.00 0.04 5.38
CA ASP A 81 14.94 0.58 6.36
C ASP A 81 14.22 1.43 7.40
N LEU A 82 14.24 0.95 8.64
CA LEU A 82 13.64 1.61 9.80
C LEU A 82 14.58 2.67 10.42
N THR A 83 15.78 2.85 9.86
CA THR A 83 16.82 3.71 10.43
C THR A 83 16.99 5.06 9.72
N GLU A 84 16.59 5.17 8.45
CA GLU A 84 16.54 6.43 7.73
C GLU A 84 15.18 7.13 7.85
N SER A 85 15.17 8.46 7.72
CA SER A 85 13.96 9.28 7.78
C SER A 85 12.94 8.79 6.75
N CYS A 86 11.76 8.32 7.20
CA CYS A 86 10.67 7.84 6.34
C CYS A 86 10.13 8.88 5.35
N GLU A 87 10.58 10.13 5.47
CA GLU A 87 10.27 11.23 4.54
C GLU A 87 10.63 10.91 3.09
N ASP A 88 11.66 10.09 2.86
CA ASP A 88 12.11 9.76 1.51
C ASP A 88 11.40 8.56 0.90
N ALA A 89 10.65 7.83 1.72
CA ALA A 89 9.94 6.61 1.38
C ALA A 89 8.51 6.88 0.90
N THR A 90 7.88 7.98 1.32
CA THR A 90 6.50 8.35 0.97
C THR A 90 6.44 9.53 0.00
N LEU A 91 5.40 9.56 -0.85
CA LEU A 91 5.22 10.61 -1.86
C LEU A 91 5.00 12.00 -1.24
N ASP A 92 4.28 12.06 -0.12
CA ASP A 92 4.01 13.30 0.62
C ASP A 92 5.06 13.62 1.70
N ARG A 93 6.08 12.76 1.81
CA ARG A 93 7.17 12.85 2.80
C ARG A 93 6.70 12.85 4.24
N LEU A 94 5.58 12.19 4.53
CA LEU A 94 5.11 11.96 5.89
C LEU A 94 5.43 10.53 6.33
N PRO A 95 5.65 10.28 7.63
CA PRO A 95 5.81 8.92 8.14
C PRO A 95 4.52 8.10 7.97
N PHE A 96 4.67 6.79 7.78
CA PHE A 96 3.59 5.81 7.68
C PHE A 96 2.90 5.53 9.02
#